data_AF-A0AAF0CWN6-F1
#
_entry.id   AF-A0AAF0CWN6-F1
#
_cell.length_a   1.000
_cell.length_b   1.000
_cell.length_c   1.000
_cell.angle_alpha   90.00
_cell.angle_beta   90.00
_cell.angle_gamma   90.00
#
_symmetry.space_group_name_H-M   'P 1'
#
loop_
_entity.id
_entity.type
_entity.pdbx_description
1 polymer ?
#
loop_
_entity_poly.entity_id
_entity_poly.type
_entity_poly.pdbx_seq_one_letter_code
_entity_poly.pdbx_strand_id
1 'polypeptide(L)'
;MKPNRLKINLQIFNDGNPGGSGTPEAITFDNQSELDSYLDKHASKALSTARAKWESEVATKLEEAKTEAEKMAKMTADEKAKVEADKQADVLAKREADITRRELRAQAIEQLAEKGLPSDLIGAVVLNDADACNQSIEVIETSFRSAVEKGVNERLKGSASNPPIGAGTVKGSNGPSLEKMNEFRITK
;
A
#
# COMPACT_ATOMS: atom_id res chain seq x y z
N MET A 1 80.45 42.85 40.82
CA MET A 1 79.01 43.16 40.63
C MET A 1 78.31 41.89 40.18
N LYS A 2 77.23 41.46 40.84
CA LYS A 2 76.45 40.29 40.37
C LYS A 2 75.56 40.76 39.20
N PRO A 3 75.52 40.03 38.06
CA PRO A 3 74.65 40.39 36.94
C PRO A 3 73.17 40.29 37.36
N ASN A 4 72.38 41.32 37.05
CA ASN A 4 70.97 41.38 37.40
C ASN A 4 70.17 40.60 36.34
N ARG A 5 69.80 39.35 36.65
CA ARG A 5 69.09 38.44 35.73
C ARG A 5 67.58 38.50 35.96
N LEU A 6 66.82 38.65 34.89
CA LEU A 6 65.36 38.62 34.90
C LEU A 6 64.88 37.16 34.98
N LYS A 7 63.95 36.88 35.90
CA LYS A 7 63.36 35.57 36.10
C LYS A 7 61.88 35.62 35.72
N ILE A 8 61.45 34.76 34.81
CA ILE A 8 60.02 34.57 34.50
C ILE A 8 59.56 33.21 35.01
N ASN A 9 58.37 33.20 35.60
CA ASN A 9 57.72 31.99 36.08
C ASN A 9 56.76 31.48 34.99
N LEU A 10 57.13 30.37 34.32
CA LEU A 10 56.39 29.83 33.17
C LEU A 10 55.02 29.19 33.53
N GLN A 11 54.67 29.14 34.81
CA GLN A 11 53.38 28.59 35.26
C GLN A 11 52.17 29.35 34.68
N ILE A 12 52.33 30.62 34.28
CA ILE A 12 51.24 31.46 33.74
C ILE A 12 50.94 31.16 32.26
N PHE A 13 51.86 30.52 31.52
CA PHE A 13 51.77 30.38 30.06
C PHE A 13 51.60 28.93 29.57
N ASN A 14 51.47 27.96 30.46
CA ASN A 14 51.35 26.53 30.13
C ASN A 14 49.89 26.02 30.19
N ASP A 15 48.96 26.72 29.55
CA ASP A 15 47.56 26.25 29.46
C ASP A 15 47.33 25.38 28.20
N GLY A 16 47.87 24.16 28.18
CA GLY A 16 47.30 23.11 27.31
C GLY A 16 48.19 22.05 26.64
N ASN A 17 49.46 21.84 27.03
CA ASN A 17 50.27 20.73 26.50
C ASN A 17 50.56 19.66 27.58
N PRO A 18 49.97 18.45 27.52
CA PRO A 18 50.07 17.44 28.59
C PRO A 18 51.34 16.56 28.47
N GLY A 19 52.46 17.09 27.96
CA GLY A 19 53.63 16.30 27.57
C GLY A 19 54.97 16.69 28.18
N GLY A 20 55.01 17.55 29.20
CA GLY A 20 56.27 18.03 29.80
C GLY A 20 56.42 17.62 31.26
N SER A 21 56.82 16.37 31.53
CA SER A 21 57.27 15.97 32.88
C SER A 21 58.70 16.46 33.12
N GLY A 22 58.83 17.63 33.74
CA GLY A 22 60.11 18.14 34.24
C GLY A 22 59.86 19.16 35.35
N THR A 23 60.56 19.02 36.48
CA THR A 23 60.68 20.09 37.49
C THR A 23 60.99 21.42 36.78
N PRO A 24 60.21 22.50 37.02
CA PRO A 24 60.34 23.71 36.22
C PRO A 24 61.65 24.43 36.56
N GLU A 25 62.63 24.33 35.67
CA GLU A 25 63.81 25.19 35.72
C GLU A 25 63.41 26.62 35.35
N ALA A 26 63.73 27.57 36.22
CA ALA A 26 63.49 28.99 35.95
C ALA A 26 64.38 29.42 34.77
N ILE A 27 63.77 29.80 33.64
CA ILE A 27 64.50 30.39 32.52
C ILE A 27 64.97 31.78 32.96
N THR A 28 66.29 31.98 32.97
CA THR A 28 66.92 33.26 33.28
C THR A 28 67.34 33.96 32.00
N PHE A 29 66.97 35.22 31.84
CA PHE A 29 67.39 36.05 30.71
C PHE A 29 68.46 37.05 31.18
N ASP A 30 69.47 37.27 30.34
CA ASP A 30 70.59 38.15 30.68
C ASP A 30 70.25 39.64 30.43
N ASN A 31 69.24 39.93 29.59
CA ASN A 31 68.74 41.29 29.32
C ASN A 31 67.26 41.30 28.84
N GLN A 32 66.67 42.50 28.74
CA GLN A 32 65.28 42.68 28.29
C GLN A 32 65.07 42.26 26.82
N SER A 33 66.06 42.44 25.95
CA SER A 33 65.95 42.10 24.53
C SER A 33 65.85 40.58 24.30
N GLU A 34 66.55 39.77 25.09
CA GLU A 34 66.43 38.30 25.05
C GLU A 34 65.06 37.83 25.53
N LEU A 35 64.52 38.49 26.55
CA LEU A 35 63.20 38.22 27.07
C LEU A 35 62.12 38.55 26.03
N ASP A 36 62.16 39.74 25.44
CA ASP A 36 61.19 40.17 24.43
C ASP A 36 61.24 39.25 23.20
N SER A 37 62.43 38.86 22.74
CA SER A 37 62.58 37.91 21.62
C SER A 37 62.02 36.52 21.94
N TYR A 38 62.17 36.05 23.18
CA TYR A 38 61.61 34.77 23.62
C TYR A 38 60.08 34.80 23.65
N LEU A 39 59.49 35.88 24.19
CA LEU A 39 58.03 36.05 24.22
C LEU A 39 57.46 36.15 22.81
N ASP A 40 58.06 36.93 21.92
CA ASP A 40 57.54 37.17 20.58
C ASP A 40 57.54 35.89 19.73
N LYS A 41 58.60 35.09 19.84
CA LYS A 41 58.67 33.76 19.21
C LYS A 41 57.62 32.80 19.76
N HIS A 42 57.43 32.75 21.07
CA HIS A 42 56.44 31.88 21.69
C HIS A 42 55.00 32.32 21.38
N ALA A 43 54.72 33.62 21.40
CA ALA A 43 53.42 34.19 21.03
C ALA A 43 53.09 33.92 19.56
N SER A 44 54.04 34.14 18.65
CA SER A 44 53.87 33.85 17.22
C SER A 44 53.64 32.35 16.97
N LYS A 45 54.39 31.48 17.66
CA LYS A 45 54.20 30.03 17.58
C LYS A 45 52.85 29.59 18.11
N ALA A 46 52.41 30.12 19.25
CA ALA A 46 51.11 29.82 19.84
C ALA A 46 49.96 30.28 18.93
N LEU A 47 50.05 31.50 18.38
CA LEU A 47 49.06 32.04 17.45
C LEU A 47 48.99 31.21 16.16
N SER A 48 50.14 30.83 15.61
CA SER A 48 50.23 29.99 14.42
C SER A 48 49.61 28.60 14.65
N THR A 49 49.90 27.96 15.79
CA THR A 49 49.29 26.68 16.16
C THR A 49 47.79 26.80 16.41
N ALA A 50 47.34 27.85 17.10
CA ALA A 50 45.92 28.10 17.34
C ALA A 50 45.16 28.31 16.02
N ARG A 51 45.74 29.10 15.10
CA ARG A 51 45.18 29.34 13.77
C ARG A 51 45.10 28.06 12.95
N ALA A 52 46.18 27.28 12.90
CA ALA A 52 46.20 26.00 12.19
C ALA A 52 45.16 25.02 12.75
N LYS A 53 45.01 24.98 14.08
CA LYS A 53 44.00 24.15 14.74
C LYS A 53 42.57 24.61 14.39
N TRP A 54 42.30 25.92 14.44
CA TRP A 54 41.00 26.47 14.06
C TRP A 54 40.69 26.26 12.58
N GLU A 55 41.64 26.49 11.68
CA GLU A 55 41.46 26.24 10.25
C GLU A 55 41.15 24.77 9.99
N SER A 56 41.84 23.85 10.67
CA SER A 56 41.54 22.41 10.60
C SER A 56 40.15 22.08 11.15
N GLU A 57 39.77 22.60 12.32
CA GLU A 57 38.45 22.34 12.92
C GLU A 57 37.31 22.91 12.07
N VAL A 58 37.50 24.09 11.47
CA VAL A 58 36.53 24.70 10.56
C VAL A 58 36.43 23.90 9.27
N ALA A 59 37.54 23.44 8.71
CA ALA A 59 37.54 22.58 7.52
C ALA A 59 36.80 21.26 7.78
N THR A 60 37.06 20.60 8.92
CA THR A 60 36.35 19.37 9.31
C THR A 60 34.85 19.61 9.47
N LYS A 61 34.45 20.66 10.21
CA LYS A 61 33.03 20.99 10.40
C LYS A 61 32.33 21.35 9.10
N LEU A 62 33.02 22.02 8.17
CA LEU A 62 32.46 22.35 6.87
C LEU A 62 32.22 21.09 6.04
N GLU A 63 33.14 20.13 6.08
CA GLU A 63 33.01 18.86 5.36
C GLU A 63 31.91 17.97 5.97
N GLU A 64 31.83 17.90 7.31
CA GLU A 64 30.73 17.22 8.01
C GLU A 64 29.37 17.84 7.67
N ALA A 65 29.27 19.17 7.70
CA ALA A 65 28.03 19.87 7.36
C ALA A 65 27.62 19.65 5.90
N LYS A 66 28.57 19.62 4.97
CA LYS A 66 28.29 19.32 3.55
C LYS A 66 27.82 17.88 3.37
N THR A 67 28.54 16.91 3.93
CA THR A 67 28.21 15.48 3.79
C THR A 67 26.86 15.14 4.43
N GLU A 68 26.54 15.73 5.58
CA GLU A 68 25.23 15.56 6.21
C GLU A 68 24.11 16.20 5.38
N ALA A 69 24.31 17.43 4.88
CA ALA A 69 23.35 18.09 4.02
C ALA A 69 23.09 17.32 2.71
N GLU A 70 24.13 16.80 2.07
CA GLU A 70 24.02 15.97 0.87
C GLU A 70 23.27 14.66 1.15
N LYS A 71 23.57 13.99 2.27
CA LYS A 71 22.89 12.76 2.68
C LYS A 71 21.40 13.02 2.93
N MET A 72 21.06 14.10 3.64
CA MET A 72 19.68 14.48 3.91
C MET A 72 18.92 14.87 2.64
N ALA A 73 19.56 15.63 1.75
CA ALA A 73 18.99 15.99 0.45
C ALA A 73 18.73 14.76 -0.42
N LYS A 74 19.68 13.82 -0.45
CA LYS A 74 19.55 12.55 -1.19
C LYS A 74 18.43 11.68 -0.64
N MET A 75 18.34 11.50 0.69
CA MET A 75 17.23 10.77 1.31
C MET A 75 15.88 11.38 0.93
N THR A 76 15.76 12.71 0.99
CA THR A 76 14.51 13.40 0.62
C THR A 76 14.16 13.22 -0.86
N ALA A 77 15.16 13.20 -1.74
CA ALA A 77 14.94 12.98 -3.18
C ALA A 77 14.51 11.54 -3.48
N ASP A 78 15.17 10.56 -2.87
CA ASP A 78 14.87 9.13 -3.05
C ASP A 78 13.48 8.78 -2.51
N GLU A 79 13.09 9.31 -1.33
CA GLU A 79 11.76 9.13 -0.77
C GLU A 79 10.66 9.73 -1.66
N LYS A 80 10.89 10.95 -2.18
CA LYS A 80 9.94 11.57 -3.13
C LYS A 80 9.82 10.76 -4.42
N ALA A 81 10.94 10.29 -4.98
CA ALA A 81 10.94 9.47 -6.18
C ALA A 81 10.18 8.16 -5.95
N LYS A 82 10.36 7.51 -4.80
CA LYS A 82 9.64 6.29 -4.44
C LYS A 82 8.14 6.54 -4.29
N VAL A 83 7.73 7.57 -3.58
CA VAL A 83 6.30 7.90 -3.41
C VAL A 83 5.64 8.20 -4.75
N GLU A 84 6.33 8.91 -5.66
CA GLU A 84 5.81 9.19 -6.99
C GLU A 84 5.72 7.91 -7.84
N ALA A 85 6.74 7.05 -7.79
CA ALA A 85 6.72 5.76 -8.46
C ALA A 85 5.59 4.85 -7.95
N ASP A 86 5.41 4.75 -6.62
CA ASP A 86 4.35 3.97 -5.99
C ASP A 86 2.97 4.50 -6.40
N LYS A 87 2.77 5.83 -6.41
CA LYS A 87 1.52 6.44 -6.91
C LYS A 87 1.26 6.12 -8.38
N GLN A 88 2.28 6.19 -9.23
CA GLN A 88 2.13 5.87 -10.65
C GLN A 88 1.82 4.39 -10.85
N ALA A 89 2.48 3.49 -10.10
CA ALA A 89 2.18 2.08 -10.10
C ALA A 89 0.74 1.79 -9.66
N ASP A 90 0.26 2.44 -8.60
CA ASP A 90 -1.13 2.30 -8.12
C ASP A 90 -2.15 2.79 -9.16
N VAL A 91 -1.85 3.89 -9.85
CA VAL A 91 -2.72 4.42 -10.92
C VAL A 91 -2.76 3.47 -12.11
N LEU A 92 -1.61 2.91 -12.50
CA LEU A 92 -1.52 1.93 -13.57
C LEU A 92 -2.27 0.65 -13.21
N ALA A 93 -2.03 0.09 -12.02
CA ALA A 93 -2.71 -1.12 -11.54
C ALA A 93 -4.23 -0.95 -11.49
N LYS A 94 -4.72 0.21 -11.03
CA LYS A 94 -6.17 0.52 -11.05
C LYS A 94 -6.72 0.59 -12.46
N ARG A 95 -5.99 1.21 -13.39
CA ARG A 95 -6.40 1.30 -14.80
C ARG A 95 -6.44 -0.06 -15.46
N GLU A 96 -5.43 -0.89 -15.23
CA GLU A 96 -5.38 -2.26 -15.73
C GLU A 96 -6.54 -3.09 -15.18
N ALA A 97 -6.78 -3.05 -13.87
CA ALA A 97 -7.90 -3.75 -13.25
C ALA A 97 -9.27 -3.27 -13.79
N ASP A 98 -9.42 -1.97 -14.05
CA ASP A 98 -10.65 -1.42 -14.65
C ASP A 98 -10.83 -1.88 -16.11
N ILE A 99 -9.76 -1.97 -16.89
CA ILE A 99 -9.80 -2.48 -18.27
C ILE A 99 -10.16 -3.96 -18.26
N THR A 100 -9.46 -4.78 -17.49
CA THR A 100 -9.75 -6.21 -17.36
C THR A 100 -11.18 -6.45 -16.90
N ARG A 101 -11.69 -5.68 -15.93
CA ARG A 101 -13.08 -5.79 -15.49
C ARG A 101 -14.08 -5.44 -16.60
N ARG A 102 -13.78 -4.46 -17.45
CA ARG A 102 -14.64 -4.11 -18.59
C ARG A 102 -14.63 -5.19 -19.67
N GLU A 103 -13.47 -5.77 -19.96
CA GLU A 103 -13.33 -6.88 -20.90
C GLU A 103 -14.07 -8.12 -20.43
N LEU A 104 -13.87 -8.52 -19.16
CA LEU A 104 -14.61 -9.62 -18.54
C LEU A 104 -16.11 -9.35 -18.53
N ARG A 105 -16.54 -8.11 -18.28
CA ARG A 105 -17.97 -7.76 -18.34
C ARG A 105 -18.57 -8.00 -19.72
N ALA A 106 -17.87 -7.61 -20.77
CA ALA A 106 -18.34 -7.82 -22.14
C ALA A 106 -18.46 -9.32 -22.44
N GLN A 107 -17.43 -10.09 -22.13
CA GLN A 107 -17.42 -11.55 -22.32
C GLN A 107 -18.53 -12.23 -21.50
N ALA A 108 -18.73 -11.81 -20.25
CA ALA A 108 -19.79 -12.33 -19.41
C ALA A 108 -21.20 -12.06 -19.97
N ILE A 109 -21.43 -10.88 -20.56
CA ILE A 109 -22.70 -10.55 -21.22
C ILE A 109 -22.94 -11.50 -22.40
N GLU A 110 -21.91 -11.77 -23.20
CA GLU A 110 -21.97 -12.71 -24.31
C GLU A 110 -22.28 -14.13 -23.82
N GLN A 111 -21.57 -14.60 -22.79
CA GLN A 111 -21.80 -15.93 -22.20
C GLN A 111 -23.20 -16.08 -21.58
N LEU A 112 -23.71 -15.04 -20.92
CA LEU A 112 -25.09 -15.04 -20.42
C LEU A 112 -26.08 -15.19 -21.59
N ALA A 113 -25.87 -14.45 -22.68
CA ALA A 113 -26.72 -14.54 -23.86
C ALA A 113 -26.66 -15.93 -24.52
N GLU A 114 -25.47 -16.53 -24.64
CA GLU A 114 -25.28 -17.90 -25.15
C GLU A 114 -26.03 -18.95 -24.32
N LYS A 115 -26.07 -18.77 -22.98
CA LYS A 115 -26.81 -19.63 -22.06
C LYS A 115 -28.32 -19.33 -22.01
N GLY A 116 -28.77 -18.33 -22.75
CA GLY A 116 -30.18 -17.88 -22.76
C GLY A 116 -30.59 -17.17 -21.47
N LEU A 117 -29.63 -16.60 -20.74
CA LEU A 117 -29.84 -15.84 -19.52
C LEU A 117 -29.93 -14.34 -19.84
N PRO A 118 -30.79 -13.58 -19.14
CA PRO A 118 -30.88 -12.13 -19.33
C PRO A 118 -29.57 -11.40 -19.01
N SER A 119 -29.20 -10.42 -19.84
CA SER A 119 -28.01 -9.58 -19.63
C SER A 119 -28.09 -8.73 -18.36
N ASP A 120 -29.29 -8.48 -17.83
CA ASP A 120 -29.51 -7.81 -16.55
C ASP A 120 -28.85 -8.54 -15.37
N LEU A 121 -28.61 -9.85 -15.51
CA LEU A 121 -27.92 -10.66 -14.49
C LEU A 121 -26.42 -10.36 -14.40
N ILE A 122 -25.85 -9.53 -15.31
CA ILE A 122 -24.43 -9.14 -15.27
C ILE A 122 -24.03 -8.50 -13.94
N GLY A 123 -24.97 -7.86 -13.23
CA GLY A 123 -24.71 -7.29 -11.90
C GLY A 123 -24.45 -8.34 -10.81
N ALA A 124 -24.85 -9.60 -11.04
CA ALA A 124 -24.62 -10.72 -10.13
C ALA A 124 -23.40 -11.57 -10.52
N VAL A 125 -22.83 -11.36 -11.71
CA VAL A 125 -21.63 -12.07 -12.19
C VAL A 125 -20.38 -11.51 -11.51
N VAL A 126 -19.47 -12.40 -11.11
CA VAL A 126 -18.19 -12.03 -10.51
C VAL A 126 -17.20 -11.68 -11.62
N LEU A 127 -16.70 -10.44 -11.65
CA LEU A 127 -15.85 -9.91 -12.72
C LEU A 127 -14.40 -9.67 -12.29
N ASN A 128 -13.88 -10.52 -11.39
CA ASN A 128 -12.50 -10.42 -10.90
C ASN A 128 -11.50 -11.10 -11.83
N ASP A 129 -11.84 -12.32 -12.25
CA ASP A 129 -11.04 -13.17 -13.13
C ASP A 129 -11.98 -14.09 -13.95
N ALA A 130 -11.45 -14.71 -15.00
CA ALA A 130 -12.24 -15.51 -15.93
C ALA A 130 -12.84 -16.76 -15.28
N ASP A 131 -12.12 -17.42 -14.37
CA ASP A 131 -12.57 -18.65 -13.73
C ASP A 131 -13.73 -18.38 -12.77
N ALA A 132 -13.61 -17.35 -11.93
CA ALA A 132 -14.66 -16.89 -11.03
C ALA A 132 -15.89 -16.39 -11.82
N CYS A 133 -15.66 -15.71 -12.94
CA CYS A 133 -16.73 -15.28 -13.85
C CYS A 133 -17.53 -16.48 -14.37
N ASN A 134 -16.86 -17.46 -14.97
CA ASN A 134 -17.49 -18.67 -15.49
C ASN A 134 -18.27 -19.43 -14.40
N GLN A 135 -17.64 -19.65 -13.23
CA GLN A 135 -18.30 -20.34 -12.11
C GLN A 135 -19.55 -19.59 -11.63
N SER A 136 -19.47 -18.26 -11.53
CA SER A 136 -20.62 -17.45 -11.11
C SER A 136 -21.78 -17.56 -12.11
N ILE A 137 -21.48 -17.58 -13.41
CA ILE A 137 -22.47 -17.75 -14.47
C ILE A 137 -23.13 -19.13 -14.38
N GLU A 138 -22.37 -20.20 -14.14
CA GLU A 138 -22.92 -21.56 -13.98
C GLU A 138 -23.85 -21.68 -12.76
N VAL A 139 -23.48 -21.07 -11.64
CA VAL A 139 -24.31 -21.03 -10.43
C VAL A 139 -25.60 -20.25 -10.68
N ILE A 140 -25.50 -19.09 -11.34
CA ILE A 140 -26.66 -18.30 -11.74
C ILE A 140 -27.57 -19.10 -12.66
N GLU A 141 -27.01 -19.76 -13.68
CA GLU A 141 -27.75 -20.58 -14.63
C GLU A 141 -28.57 -21.65 -13.92
N THR A 142 -27.91 -22.44 -13.08
CA THR A 142 -28.52 -23.56 -12.36
C THR A 142 -29.64 -23.09 -11.44
N SER A 143 -29.38 -22.02 -10.68
CA SER A 143 -30.34 -21.46 -9.72
C SER A 143 -31.56 -20.86 -10.42
N PHE A 144 -31.33 -20.11 -11.51
CA PHE A 144 -32.39 -19.48 -12.28
C PHE A 144 -33.30 -20.52 -12.92
N ARG A 145 -32.73 -21.53 -13.60
CA ARG A 145 -33.51 -22.62 -14.21
C ARG A 145 -34.33 -23.38 -13.17
N SER A 146 -33.73 -23.72 -12.02
CA SER A 146 -34.44 -24.40 -10.94
C SER A 146 -35.61 -23.58 -10.39
N ALA A 147 -35.42 -22.27 -10.18
CA ALA A 147 -36.47 -21.38 -9.70
C ALA A 147 -37.62 -21.23 -10.71
N VAL A 148 -37.29 -21.08 -12.00
CA VAL A 148 -38.29 -20.99 -13.07
C VAL A 148 -39.08 -22.29 -13.18
N GLU A 149 -38.41 -23.45 -13.15
CA GLU A 149 -39.07 -24.76 -13.21
C GLU A 149 -40.04 -24.96 -12.03
N LYS A 150 -39.61 -24.62 -10.81
CA LYS A 150 -40.48 -24.68 -9.62
C LYS A 150 -41.71 -23.78 -9.78
N GLY A 151 -41.53 -22.52 -10.19
CA GLY A 151 -42.62 -21.58 -10.40
C GLY A 151 -43.61 -22.04 -11.48
N VAL A 152 -43.11 -22.61 -12.58
CA VAL A 152 -43.95 -23.18 -13.64
C VAL A 152 -44.73 -24.38 -13.12
N ASN A 153 -44.09 -25.30 -12.40
CA ASN A 153 -44.73 -26.48 -11.83
C ASN A 153 -45.81 -26.10 -10.80
N GLU A 154 -45.58 -25.10 -9.96
CA GLU A 154 -46.58 -24.57 -9.02
C GLU A 154 -47.77 -23.96 -9.77
N ARG A 155 -47.53 -23.16 -10.81
CA ARG A 155 -48.59 -22.57 -11.65
C ARG A 155 -49.43 -23.63 -12.36
N LEU A 156 -48.79 -24.68 -12.87
CA LEU A 156 -49.49 -25.80 -13.51
C LEU A 156 -50.35 -26.58 -12.52
N LYS A 157 -49.85 -26.85 -11.31
CA LYS A 157 -50.62 -27.48 -10.22
C LYS A 157 -51.82 -26.63 -9.79
N GLY A 158 -51.63 -25.31 -9.65
CA GLY A 158 -52.70 -24.37 -9.34
C GLY A 158 -53.76 -24.28 -10.43
N SER A 159 -53.34 -24.31 -11.71
CA SER A 159 -54.26 -24.29 -12.86
C SER A 159 -55.03 -25.60 -13.02
N ALA A 160 -54.43 -26.75 -12.70
CA ALA A 160 -55.10 -28.04 -12.72
C ALA A 160 -56.18 -28.17 -11.61
N SER A 161 -56.02 -27.42 -10.52
CA SER A 161 -56.94 -27.44 -9.37
C SER A 161 -58.12 -26.45 -9.51
N ASN A 162 -58.11 -25.60 -10.55
CA ASN A 162 -59.17 -24.64 -10.84
C ASN A 162 -59.46 -24.65 -12.35
N PRO A 163 -60.15 -25.68 -12.89
CA PRO A 163 -60.53 -25.70 -14.30
C PRO A 163 -61.41 -24.50 -14.61
N PRO A 164 -61.31 -23.89 -15.81
CA PRO A 164 -62.17 -22.77 -16.17
C PRO A 164 -63.63 -23.23 -16.08
N ILE A 165 -64.40 -22.63 -15.19
CA ILE A 165 -65.87 -22.70 -15.22
C ILE A 165 -66.31 -21.85 -16.41
N GLY A 166 -66.18 -22.44 -17.60
CA GLY A 166 -66.73 -21.96 -18.86
C GLY A 166 -67.99 -22.76 -19.16
N ALA A 167 -69.12 -22.13 -18.92
CA ALA A 167 -70.47 -22.67 -19.02
C ALA A 167 -70.78 -23.30 -20.40
N GLY A 168 -71.32 -24.52 -20.35
CA GLY A 168 -71.83 -25.26 -21.51
C GLY A 168 -72.47 -26.56 -21.04
N THR A 169 -73.52 -26.45 -20.23
CA THR A 169 -74.35 -27.60 -19.83
C THR A 169 -75.05 -28.20 -21.05
N VAL A 170 -74.54 -29.31 -21.57
CA VAL A 170 -75.39 -30.31 -22.25
C VAL A 170 -75.57 -31.46 -21.27
N LYS A 171 -76.70 -31.42 -20.56
CA LYS A 171 -77.24 -32.51 -19.78
C LYS A 171 -77.65 -33.63 -20.74
N GLY A 172 -76.71 -34.49 -21.10
CA GLY A 172 -77.00 -35.77 -21.72
C GLY A 172 -77.76 -36.64 -20.71
N SER A 173 -78.99 -36.97 -21.04
CA SER A 173 -79.83 -37.91 -20.30
C SER A 173 -79.12 -39.25 -20.16
N ASN A 174 -78.80 -39.66 -18.94
CA ASN A 174 -78.37 -41.02 -18.62
C ASN A 174 -79.51 -41.98 -18.95
N GLY A 175 -79.37 -42.73 -20.06
CA GLY A 175 -80.12 -43.96 -20.27
C GLY A 175 -79.69 -45.01 -19.23
N PRO A 176 -80.60 -45.89 -18.79
CA PRO A 176 -80.30 -46.84 -17.72
C PRO A 176 -79.24 -47.85 -18.18
N SER A 177 -78.33 -48.20 -17.26
CA SER A 177 -77.25 -49.15 -17.47
C SER A 177 -77.78 -50.56 -17.78
N LEU A 178 -77.02 -51.29 -18.61
CA LEU A 178 -77.33 -52.62 -19.14
C LEU A 178 -77.58 -53.70 -18.07
N GLU A 179 -77.20 -53.48 -16.82
CA GLU A 179 -77.48 -54.38 -15.70
C GLU A 179 -78.96 -54.39 -15.28
N LYS A 180 -79.71 -53.30 -15.49
CA LYS A 180 -81.14 -53.24 -15.10
C LYS A 180 -82.11 -53.76 -16.17
N MET A 181 -81.62 -54.17 -17.34
CA MET A 181 -82.47 -54.71 -18.41
C MET A 181 -82.64 -56.24 -18.39
N ASN A 182 -81.89 -56.96 -17.54
CA ASN A 182 -81.95 -58.43 -17.52
C ASN A 182 -82.92 -59.01 -16.47
N GLU A 183 -83.44 -58.19 -15.55
CA GLU A 183 -84.46 -58.63 -14.57
C GLU A 183 -85.90 -58.44 -15.04
N PHE A 184 -86.15 -57.70 -16.13
CA PHE A 184 -87.51 -57.39 -16.59
C PHE A 184 -88.07 -58.35 -17.65
N ARG A 185 -87.31 -59.37 -18.09
CA ARG A 185 -87.74 -60.36 -19.10
C ARG A 185 -88.22 -61.70 -18.54
N ILE A 186 -88.32 -61.85 -17.23
CA ILE A 186 -88.81 -63.10 -16.61
C ILE A 186 -90.00 -62.81 -15.72
N THR A 187 -91.13 -62.37 -16.27
CA THR A 187 -92.45 -62.74 -15.71
C THR A 187 -93.57 -62.55 -16.73
N LYS A 188 -94.14 -63.69 -17.15
CA LYS A 188 -95.46 -63.94 -17.78
C LYS A 188 -95.94 -63.06 -18.92
#